data_AF-A0A9W4S9D0-F1
#
_entry.id   AF-A0A9W4S9D0-F1
#
_cell.length_a   1.000
_cell.length_b   1.000
_cell.length_c   1.000
_cell.angle_alpha   90.00
_cell.angle_beta   90.00
_cell.angle_gamma   90.00
#
_symmetry.space_group_name_H-M   'P 1'
#
loop_
_entity.id
_entity.type
_entity.pdbx_description
1 polymer ?
#
loop_
_entity_poly.entity_id
_entity_poly.type
_entity_poly.pdbx_seq_one_letter_code
_entity_poly.pdbx_strand_id
1 'polypeptide(L)'
;MFDDSQENDTNDKIELLFNGMKEQIKALCAENYELHNKISVKDKQLEEMSEKLKLIEEILKPTHKKDSTIHTLPKVLSDFKPSRTQNINFELEEKLREIFEKYKQSEENLSRLRDEHEKQCSNKSSIMQMKNSKLEEKLSEISEKYTKSEELEELCKKKSLLDGEISERYKQSEDNLTRHRNEKLRKKKSLFQETLERYQNELDNNKDVLNNFSQKESENYENQQKYDENNKERRALIRSAANNKEKEQLELLKKNTKLKTEESKYQTTLGNATYIRMNDDDKDHGVQLVNNILSLRDTLRSYISSLKWGIEIDIDQINNLMKEYNVTITSKPNYPLIKALLSFHILMKIMKEVESFFEKNNDSSSVLHLEADIMSKSKNLEERLVEFSKTRNEKDLMTQMTSIKIRQEVNIALSNRGFSDNMAPKLIRELIRIFWFRLRIQEPVAQIKWVEVGSDIDPNVMDGIWDNEDIDDLEVEVCAFPMIGRDLENLEKRKIYTHAHVFTKRKTSITKTKTIKRGEVP
;
A
#
# COMPACT_ATOMS: atom_id res chain seq x y z
N MET A 1 23.68 13.87 -47.73
CA MET A 1 24.60 14.98 -47.40
C MET A 1 25.15 15.40 -48.74
N PHE A 2 24.63 16.51 -49.25
CA PHE A 2 25.00 17.06 -50.54
C PHE A 2 26.43 17.58 -50.47
N ASP A 3 27.09 17.51 -51.62
CA ASP A 3 28.51 17.63 -51.88
C ASP A 3 29.03 19.06 -51.60
N ASP A 4 29.91 19.21 -50.58
CA ASP A 4 30.58 20.47 -50.19
C ASP A 4 31.55 21.01 -51.27
N SER A 5 31.66 20.33 -52.42
CA SER A 5 32.53 20.70 -53.53
C SER A 5 31.98 21.83 -54.42
N GLN A 6 30.68 22.12 -54.38
CA GLN A 6 30.08 23.19 -55.21
C GLN A 6 30.19 24.61 -54.61
N GLU A 7 30.41 24.73 -53.29
CA GLU A 7 30.45 26.02 -52.60
C GLU A 7 31.82 26.74 -52.74
N ASN A 8 32.90 25.96 -52.92
CA ASN A 8 34.23 26.54 -53.16
C ASN A 8 34.40 27.05 -54.61
N ASP A 9 33.84 26.36 -55.61
CA ASP A 9 33.93 26.78 -57.02
C ASP A 9 33.12 28.07 -57.30
N THR A 10 32.11 28.37 -56.48
CA THR A 10 31.34 29.61 -56.57
C THR A 10 32.06 30.80 -55.95
N ASN A 11 32.76 30.63 -54.83
CA ASN A 11 33.56 31.70 -54.22
C ASN A 11 34.77 32.09 -55.08
N ASP A 12 35.48 31.12 -55.67
CA ASP A 12 36.62 31.40 -56.55
C ASP A 12 36.19 32.17 -57.81
N LYS A 13 35.00 31.89 -58.35
CA LYS A 13 34.41 32.63 -59.50
C LYS A 13 34.03 34.06 -59.13
N ILE A 14 33.52 34.28 -57.91
CA ILE A 14 33.19 35.63 -57.41
C ILE A 14 34.47 36.46 -57.23
N GLU A 15 35.54 35.87 -56.70
CA GLU A 15 36.81 36.56 -56.49
C GLU A 15 37.52 36.90 -57.81
N LEU A 16 37.44 36.02 -58.82
CA LEU A 16 37.90 36.29 -60.19
C LEU A 16 37.13 37.45 -60.86
N LEU A 17 35.81 37.50 -60.68
CA LEU A 17 34.97 38.59 -61.19
C LEU A 17 35.31 39.93 -60.51
N PHE A 18 35.52 39.92 -59.19
CA PHE A 18 35.87 41.12 -58.43
C PHE A 18 37.23 41.70 -58.83
N ASN A 19 38.22 40.82 -59.07
CA ASN A 19 39.53 41.22 -59.57
C ASN A 19 39.48 41.75 -61.00
N GLY A 20 38.66 41.15 -61.87
CA GLY A 20 38.42 41.64 -63.23
C GLY A 20 37.81 43.04 -63.27
N MET A 21 36.81 43.31 -62.40
CA MET A 21 36.21 44.64 -62.27
C MET A 21 37.22 45.69 -61.76
N LYS A 22 38.11 45.30 -60.84
CA LYS A 22 39.12 46.21 -60.28
C LYS A 22 40.15 46.66 -61.32
N GLU A 23 40.55 45.77 -62.22
CA GLU A 23 41.45 46.11 -63.32
C GLU A 23 40.77 46.96 -64.41
N GLN A 24 39.48 46.72 -64.69
CA GLN A 24 38.70 47.58 -65.60
C GLN A 24 38.55 49.01 -65.06
N ILE A 25 38.32 49.17 -63.75
CA ILE A 25 38.25 50.49 -63.11
C ILE A 25 39.60 51.22 -63.20
N LYS A 26 40.73 50.52 -62.98
CA LYS A 26 42.06 51.12 -63.16
C LYS A 26 42.32 51.56 -64.61
N ALA A 27 41.94 50.74 -65.59
CA ALA A 27 42.09 51.08 -67.00
C ALA A 27 41.28 52.34 -67.36
N LEU A 28 40.02 52.42 -66.91
CA LEU A 28 39.16 53.59 -67.10
C LEU A 28 39.73 54.85 -66.42
N CYS A 29 40.30 54.72 -65.22
CA CYS A 29 40.96 55.85 -64.55
C CYS A 29 42.19 56.36 -65.31
N ALA A 30 42.99 55.46 -65.91
CA ALA A 30 44.13 55.82 -66.73
C ALA A 30 43.72 56.53 -68.04
N GLU A 31 42.68 56.02 -68.69
CA GLU A 31 42.13 56.61 -69.93
C GLU A 31 41.56 58.02 -69.67
N ASN A 32 40.91 58.22 -68.52
CA ASN A 32 40.37 59.52 -68.12
C ASN A 32 41.48 60.53 -67.81
N TYR A 33 42.58 60.09 -67.19
CA TYR A 33 43.75 60.92 -66.95
C TYR A 33 44.43 61.35 -68.26
N GLU A 34 44.49 60.46 -69.26
CA GLU A 34 45.04 60.78 -70.59
C GLU A 34 44.15 61.77 -71.36
N LEU A 35 42.82 61.62 -71.27
CA LEU A 35 41.86 62.57 -71.82
C LEU A 35 41.99 63.96 -71.16
N HIS A 36 42.14 64.01 -69.84
CA HIS A 36 42.30 65.28 -69.12
C HIS A 36 43.57 66.03 -69.53
N ASN A 37 44.67 65.31 -69.78
CA ASN A 37 45.90 65.89 -70.32
C ASN A 37 45.75 66.36 -71.76
N LYS A 38 45.03 65.63 -72.62
CA LYS A 38 44.74 66.05 -74.01
C LYS A 38 43.90 67.33 -74.06
N ILE A 39 42.95 67.49 -73.13
CA ILE A 39 42.13 68.70 -72.99
C ILE A 39 42.99 69.88 -72.53
N SER A 40 43.85 69.69 -71.53
CA SER A 40 44.79 70.74 -71.06
C SER A 40 45.73 71.26 -72.17
N VAL A 41 46.18 70.39 -73.07
CA VAL A 41 46.98 70.79 -74.25
C VAL A 41 46.14 71.56 -75.27
N LYS A 42 44.88 71.18 -75.48
CA LYS A 42 43.96 71.89 -76.39
C LYS A 42 43.59 73.29 -75.87
N ASP A 43 43.44 73.46 -74.56
CA ASP A 43 43.17 74.76 -73.95
C ASP A 43 44.36 75.72 -74.12
N LYS A 44 45.60 75.23 -73.97
CA LYS A 44 46.81 76.02 -74.28
C LYS A 44 46.88 76.44 -75.75
N GLN A 45 46.49 75.57 -76.69
CA GLN A 45 46.43 75.92 -78.13
C GLN A 45 45.34 76.97 -78.42
N LEU A 46 44.24 76.96 -77.66
CA LEU A 46 43.14 77.91 -77.81
C LEU A 46 43.53 79.31 -77.30
N GLU A 47 44.28 79.37 -76.19
CA GLU A 47 44.84 80.61 -75.64
C GLU A 47 45.82 81.25 -76.64
N GLU A 48 46.67 80.45 -77.27
CA GLU A 48 47.63 80.88 -78.29
C GLU A 48 46.96 81.38 -79.59
N MET A 49 45.80 80.82 -79.95
CA MET A 49 44.98 81.32 -81.08
C MET A 49 44.22 82.61 -80.72
N SER A 50 43.81 82.77 -79.47
CA SER A 50 43.13 83.98 -78.96
C SER A 50 44.07 85.20 -78.99
N GLU A 51 45.35 85.00 -78.65
CA GLU A 51 46.37 86.05 -78.78
C GLU A 51 46.65 86.43 -80.24
N LYS A 52 46.65 85.46 -81.16
CA LYS A 52 46.79 85.73 -82.61
C LYS A 52 45.59 86.49 -83.19
N LEU A 53 44.38 86.26 -82.68
CA LEU A 53 43.16 86.96 -83.09
C LEU A 53 43.15 88.43 -82.61
N LYS A 54 43.61 88.70 -81.38
CA LYS A 54 43.81 90.08 -80.89
C LYS A 54 44.80 90.87 -81.76
N LEU A 55 45.85 90.22 -82.27
CA LEU A 55 46.82 90.85 -83.17
C LEU A 55 46.26 91.16 -84.56
N ILE A 56 45.28 90.37 -85.04
CA ILE A 56 44.61 90.59 -86.34
C ILE A 56 43.55 91.71 -86.25
N GLU A 57 42.86 91.86 -85.11
CA GLU A 57 41.94 92.98 -84.87
C GLU A 57 42.65 94.34 -84.80
N GLU A 58 43.92 94.39 -84.41
CA GLU A 58 44.72 95.62 -84.38
C GLU A 58 45.19 96.08 -85.77
N ILE A 59 45.28 95.18 -86.75
CA ILE A 59 45.80 95.47 -88.10
C ILE A 59 44.70 95.95 -89.08
N LEU A 60 43.41 95.82 -88.73
CA LEU A 60 42.26 96.08 -89.62
C LEU A 60 41.40 97.33 -89.28
N LYS A 61 42.01 98.45 -88.89
CA LYS A 61 41.37 99.79 -89.00
C LYS A 61 42.13 100.61 -90.06
N PRO A 62 41.48 101.27 -91.05
CA PRO A 62 40.36 102.18 -90.80
C PRO A 62 39.29 102.33 -91.93
N THR A 63 38.25 103.13 -91.64
CA THR A 63 37.24 103.75 -92.53
C THR A 63 36.17 102.80 -93.11
N HIS A 64 34.86 103.10 -93.10
CA HIS A 64 34.23 104.28 -93.67
C HIS A 64 32.85 104.61 -93.06
N LYS A 65 32.57 105.92 -93.01
CA LYS A 65 31.24 106.52 -92.92
C LYS A 65 30.57 106.51 -94.30
N LYS A 66 29.24 106.27 -94.28
CA LYS A 66 28.17 106.77 -95.18
C LYS A 66 28.21 106.26 -96.65
N ASP A 67 27.14 106.16 -97.43
CA ASP A 67 26.01 107.06 -97.75
C ASP A 67 24.80 106.22 -98.23
N SER A 68 23.56 106.70 -98.32
CA SER A 68 23.12 107.63 -99.37
C SER A 68 21.59 107.75 -99.37
N THR A 69 21.07 108.80 -100.01
CA THR A 69 19.64 108.92 -100.36
C THR A 69 19.53 109.35 -101.83
N ILE A 70 18.56 108.74 -102.52
CA ILE A 70 17.79 109.18 -103.72
C ILE A 70 18.35 108.89 -105.13
N HIS A 71 17.53 108.16 -105.91
CA HIS A 71 17.54 108.00 -107.37
C HIS A 71 16.71 109.09 -108.08
N THR A 72 17.04 109.38 -109.36
CA THR A 72 16.16 110.07 -110.33
C THR A 72 16.06 109.34 -111.67
N LEU A 73 14.91 109.55 -112.34
CA LEU A 73 14.31 108.91 -113.54
C LEU A 73 14.88 109.41 -114.92
N PRO A 74 14.40 108.88 -116.10
CA PRO A 74 15.20 108.78 -117.32
C PRO A 74 14.73 109.57 -118.59
N LYS A 75 15.69 109.68 -119.54
CA LYS A 75 15.66 109.52 -121.04
C LYS A 75 15.19 110.66 -122.00
N VAL A 76 16.03 110.97 -123.04
CA VAL A 76 15.77 110.95 -124.53
C VAL A 76 16.50 112.06 -125.39
N LEU A 77 17.17 111.62 -126.49
CA LEU A 77 17.54 112.21 -127.84
C LEU A 77 18.11 113.66 -128.00
N SER A 78 18.82 114.13 -129.04
CA SER A 78 19.53 113.65 -130.26
C SER A 78 20.29 114.82 -130.97
N ASP A 79 21.16 114.50 -131.94
CA ASP A 79 21.52 115.25 -133.18
C ASP A 79 22.69 116.28 -133.32
N PHE A 80 23.56 115.95 -134.30
CA PHE A 80 24.23 116.72 -135.39
C PHE A 80 25.47 117.68 -135.23
N LYS A 81 26.52 117.31 -136.00
CA LYS A 81 27.73 118.03 -136.55
C LYS A 81 27.36 119.22 -137.49
N PRO A 82 28.30 119.95 -138.20
CA PRO A 82 29.78 120.10 -138.17
C PRO A 82 30.26 121.60 -138.30
N SER A 83 31.56 121.94 -138.35
CA SER A 83 32.28 122.30 -139.61
C SER A 83 33.77 122.69 -139.40
N ARG A 84 34.66 122.09 -140.22
CA ARG A 84 36.04 122.48 -140.70
C ARG A 84 37.03 123.08 -139.67
N THR A 85 38.28 122.60 -139.54
CA THR A 85 39.32 122.54 -140.59
C THR A 85 40.52 121.66 -140.16
N GLN A 86 40.98 120.82 -141.10
CA GLN A 86 42.32 120.26 -141.37
C GLN A 86 43.37 119.95 -140.27
N ASN A 87 43.78 118.67 -140.32
CA ASN A 87 45.09 118.04 -140.05
C ASN A 87 45.58 117.90 -138.59
N ILE A 88 45.97 116.67 -138.24
CA ILE A 88 46.69 116.19 -137.01
C ILE A 88 45.83 115.53 -135.90
N ASN A 89 45.00 114.49 -136.14
CA ASN A 89 44.36 113.80 -134.99
C ASN A 89 43.85 112.35 -135.20
N PHE A 90 44.68 111.42 -135.68
CA PHE A 90 44.27 110.01 -135.86
C PHE A 90 44.79 109.04 -134.78
N GLU A 91 45.80 109.43 -133.99
CA GLU A 91 46.44 108.54 -133.01
C GLU A 91 45.78 108.54 -131.62
N LEU A 92 44.90 109.51 -131.35
CA LEU A 92 44.17 109.67 -130.08
C LEU A 92 42.83 108.91 -130.04
N GLU A 93 42.16 108.73 -131.19
CA GLU A 93 40.87 108.05 -131.26
C GLU A 93 40.97 106.54 -131.02
N GLU A 94 42.12 105.92 -131.29
CA GLU A 94 42.31 104.48 -131.10
C GLU A 94 42.54 104.11 -129.61
N LYS A 95 43.33 104.90 -128.88
CA LYS A 95 43.56 104.70 -127.44
C LYS A 95 42.31 104.92 -126.57
N LEU A 96 41.44 105.84 -126.96
CA LEU A 96 40.18 106.11 -126.26
C LEU A 96 39.23 104.91 -126.32
N ARG A 97 39.25 104.15 -127.42
CA ARG A 97 38.40 102.96 -127.60
C ARG A 97 38.83 101.80 -126.70
N GLU A 98 40.14 101.63 -126.49
CA GLU A 98 40.70 100.58 -125.63
C GLU A 98 40.42 100.82 -124.13
N ILE A 99 40.38 102.08 -123.69
CA ILE A 99 40.07 102.45 -122.30
C ILE A 99 38.59 102.18 -121.96
N PHE A 100 37.67 102.50 -122.88
CA PHE A 100 36.24 102.28 -122.65
C PHE A 100 35.89 100.80 -122.44
N GLU A 101 36.51 99.90 -123.20
CA GLU A 101 36.20 98.48 -123.10
C GLU A 101 36.75 97.85 -121.81
N LYS A 102 37.90 98.33 -121.30
CA LYS A 102 38.42 97.96 -119.98
C LYS A 102 37.53 98.47 -118.84
N TYR A 103 36.96 99.66 -118.98
CA TYR A 103 36.07 100.23 -117.95
C TYR A 103 34.78 99.40 -117.81
N LYS A 104 34.17 99.03 -118.95
CA LYS A 104 32.96 98.19 -118.99
C LYS A 104 33.16 96.82 -118.34
N GLN A 105 34.29 96.16 -118.58
CA GLN A 105 34.60 94.89 -117.91
C GLN A 105 34.84 95.04 -116.40
N SER A 106 35.39 96.18 -115.95
CA SER A 106 35.60 96.42 -114.51
C SER A 106 34.28 96.63 -113.76
N GLU A 107 33.31 97.27 -114.40
CA GLU A 107 32.00 97.56 -113.82
C GLU A 107 31.15 96.28 -113.68
N GLU A 108 31.16 95.40 -114.69
CA GLU A 108 30.50 94.09 -114.62
C GLU A 108 31.11 93.18 -113.52
N ASN A 109 32.42 93.23 -113.32
CA ASN A 109 33.09 92.46 -112.25
C ASN A 109 32.75 92.99 -110.85
N LEU A 110 32.65 94.31 -110.67
CA LEU A 110 32.26 94.92 -109.39
C LEU A 110 30.82 94.57 -108.99
N SER A 111 29.90 94.44 -109.95
CA SER A 111 28.51 94.02 -109.68
C SER A 111 28.45 92.57 -109.18
N ARG A 112 29.20 91.64 -109.79
CA ARG A 112 29.22 90.23 -109.36
C ARG A 112 29.82 90.04 -107.97
N LEU A 113 30.88 90.77 -107.65
CA LEU A 113 31.51 90.74 -106.33
C LEU A 113 30.58 91.23 -105.22
N ARG A 114 29.72 92.21 -105.51
CA ARG A 114 28.73 92.72 -104.54
C ARG A 114 27.64 91.69 -104.24
N ASP A 115 27.10 91.03 -105.27
CA ASP A 115 26.07 90.01 -105.11
C ASP A 115 26.57 88.76 -104.36
N GLU A 116 27.84 88.37 -104.56
CA GLU A 116 28.46 87.27 -103.80
C GLU A 116 28.67 87.62 -102.33
N HIS A 117 29.13 88.84 -102.03
CA HIS A 117 29.38 89.27 -100.65
C HIS A 117 28.06 89.37 -99.84
N GLU A 118 26.97 89.85 -100.45
CA GLU A 118 25.67 89.96 -99.80
C GLU A 118 25.06 88.57 -99.47
N LYS A 119 25.18 87.60 -100.39
CA LYS A 119 24.82 86.20 -100.12
C LYS A 119 25.64 85.59 -98.99
N GLN A 120 26.94 85.90 -98.92
CA GLN A 120 27.81 85.36 -97.88
C GLN A 120 27.48 85.94 -96.49
N CYS A 121 27.14 87.23 -96.40
CA CYS A 121 26.67 87.88 -95.17
C CYS A 121 25.34 87.30 -94.69
N SER A 122 24.36 87.10 -95.58
CA SER A 122 23.07 86.50 -95.20
C SER A 122 23.22 85.06 -94.69
N ASN A 123 24.09 84.27 -95.32
CA ASN A 123 24.29 82.87 -94.93
C ASN A 123 24.98 82.74 -93.57
N LYS A 124 25.98 83.59 -93.29
CA LYS A 124 26.62 83.65 -91.95
C LYS A 124 25.64 84.05 -90.85
N SER A 125 24.72 84.98 -91.11
CA SER A 125 23.70 85.40 -90.13
C SER A 125 22.76 84.26 -89.76
N SER A 126 22.26 83.50 -90.75
CA SER A 126 21.39 82.34 -90.51
C SER A 126 22.09 81.23 -89.70
N ILE A 127 23.38 80.97 -89.97
CA ILE A 127 24.17 79.99 -89.20
C ILE A 127 24.34 80.45 -87.74
N MET A 128 24.50 81.75 -87.50
CA MET A 128 24.65 82.30 -86.14
C MET A 128 23.35 82.18 -85.34
N GLN A 129 22.20 82.50 -85.94
CA GLN A 129 20.89 82.33 -85.29
C GLN A 129 20.61 80.87 -84.92
N MET A 130 20.92 79.93 -85.81
CA MET A 130 20.73 78.50 -85.54
C MET A 130 21.63 77.99 -84.41
N LYS A 131 22.84 78.56 -84.25
CA LYS A 131 23.74 78.23 -83.12
C LYS A 131 23.23 78.79 -81.80
N ASN A 132 22.68 80.01 -81.78
CA ASN A 132 22.11 80.59 -80.56
C ASN A 132 20.89 79.82 -80.05
N SER A 133 19.95 79.42 -80.92
CA SER A 133 18.81 78.61 -80.48
C SER A 133 19.24 77.25 -79.92
N LYS A 134 20.28 76.61 -80.50
CA LYS A 134 20.84 75.36 -79.94
C LYS A 134 21.56 75.55 -78.60
N LEU A 135 22.11 76.73 -78.34
CA LEU A 135 22.73 77.07 -77.06
C LEU A 135 21.69 77.33 -75.98
N GLU A 136 20.61 78.04 -76.32
CA GLU A 136 19.47 78.26 -75.41
C GLU A 136 18.80 76.94 -74.99
N GLU A 137 18.61 76.01 -75.94
CA GLU A 137 18.07 74.67 -75.65
C GLU A 137 18.97 73.89 -74.68
N LYS A 138 20.29 73.91 -74.89
CA LYS A 138 21.25 73.26 -73.98
C LYS A 138 21.30 73.90 -72.60
N LEU A 139 21.17 75.22 -72.50
CA LEU A 139 21.10 75.94 -71.23
C LEU A 139 19.85 75.54 -70.43
N SER A 140 18.71 75.39 -71.12
CA SER A 140 17.47 74.89 -70.51
C SER A 140 17.66 73.47 -69.95
N GLU A 141 18.22 72.55 -70.74
CA GLU A 141 18.50 71.17 -70.28
C GLU A 141 19.44 71.11 -69.07
N ILE A 142 20.47 71.97 -69.02
CA ILE A 142 21.40 72.01 -67.89
C ILE A 142 20.70 72.51 -66.62
N SER A 143 19.85 73.52 -66.72
CA SER A 143 19.10 74.04 -65.57
C SER A 143 18.13 72.98 -64.99
N GLU A 144 17.51 72.18 -65.85
CA GLU A 144 16.60 71.10 -65.43
C GLU A 144 17.36 69.93 -64.81
N LYS A 145 18.59 69.65 -65.25
CA LYS A 145 19.46 68.65 -64.62
C LYS A 145 19.96 69.12 -63.25
N TYR A 146 20.25 70.41 -63.10
CA TYR A 146 20.73 70.97 -61.83
C TYR A 146 19.65 70.92 -60.74
N THR A 147 18.40 71.28 -61.07
CA THR A 147 17.26 71.17 -60.15
C THR A 147 17.00 69.73 -59.71
N LYS A 148 17.03 68.76 -60.65
CA LYS A 148 16.95 67.33 -60.30
C LYS A 148 18.10 66.84 -59.41
N SER A 149 19.29 67.44 -59.55
CA SER A 149 20.44 67.12 -58.69
C SER A 149 20.24 67.60 -57.26
N GLU A 150 19.66 68.79 -57.04
CA GLU A 150 19.33 69.30 -55.71
C GLU A 150 18.29 68.41 -55.00
N GLU A 151 17.23 68.00 -55.71
CA GLU A 151 16.21 67.08 -55.17
C GLU A 151 16.82 65.73 -54.75
N LEU A 152 17.76 65.20 -55.54
CA LEU A 152 18.50 63.97 -55.24
C LEU A 152 19.37 64.11 -53.98
N GLU A 153 19.99 65.26 -53.76
CA GLU A 153 20.79 65.52 -52.56
C GLU A 153 19.91 65.54 -51.30
N GLU A 154 18.71 66.12 -51.39
CA GLU A 154 17.75 66.15 -50.28
C GLU A 154 17.20 64.75 -49.96
N LEU A 155 16.93 63.93 -50.98
CA LEU A 155 16.56 62.53 -50.81
C LEU A 155 17.68 61.70 -50.19
N CYS A 156 18.94 61.95 -50.56
CA CYS A 156 20.10 61.31 -49.93
C CYS A 156 20.20 61.63 -48.44
N LYS A 157 19.93 62.88 -48.03
CA LYS A 157 19.90 63.28 -46.60
C LYS A 157 18.78 62.56 -45.84
N LYS A 158 17.58 62.50 -46.41
CA LYS A 158 16.43 61.77 -45.82
C LYS A 158 16.72 60.28 -45.68
N LYS A 159 17.33 59.66 -46.69
CA LYS A 159 17.76 58.25 -46.64
C LYS A 159 18.75 58.00 -45.50
N SER A 160 19.77 58.85 -45.36
CA SER A 160 20.76 58.72 -44.29
C SER A 160 20.14 58.80 -42.89
N LEU A 161 19.14 59.66 -42.69
CA LEU A 161 18.41 59.75 -41.41
C LEU A 161 17.60 58.49 -41.16
N LEU A 162 16.88 58.01 -42.18
CA LEU A 162 16.04 56.81 -42.09
C LEU A 162 16.88 55.56 -41.78
N ASP A 163 18.06 55.42 -42.39
CA ASP A 163 18.99 54.33 -42.13
C ASP A 163 19.47 54.34 -40.65
N GLY A 164 19.68 55.53 -40.08
CA GLY A 164 19.99 55.71 -38.66
C GLY A 164 18.85 55.25 -37.74
N GLU A 165 17.62 55.69 -38.00
CA GLU A 165 16.43 55.30 -37.24
C GLU A 165 16.15 53.79 -37.32
N ILE A 166 16.32 53.21 -38.51
CA ILE A 166 16.18 51.78 -38.74
C ILE A 166 17.22 51.02 -37.90
N SER A 167 18.48 51.46 -37.91
CA SER A 167 19.56 50.84 -37.12
C SER A 167 19.27 50.89 -35.62
N GLU A 168 18.79 52.03 -35.10
CA GLU A 168 18.42 52.16 -33.68
C GLU A 168 17.26 51.25 -33.29
N ARG A 169 16.20 51.17 -34.13
CA ARG A 169 15.08 50.27 -33.87
C ARG A 169 15.51 48.80 -33.86
N TYR A 170 16.41 48.40 -34.77
CA TYR A 170 16.97 47.05 -34.76
C TYR A 170 17.73 46.77 -33.47
N LYS A 171 18.61 47.68 -33.02
CA LYS A 171 19.33 47.53 -31.74
C LYS A 171 18.38 47.42 -30.55
N GLN A 172 17.36 48.28 -30.46
CA GLN A 172 16.38 48.23 -29.38
C GLN A 172 15.58 46.92 -29.37
N SER A 173 15.20 46.41 -30.55
CA SER A 173 14.50 45.13 -30.68
C SER A 173 15.38 43.96 -30.21
N GLU A 174 16.64 43.95 -30.62
CA GLU A 174 17.62 42.94 -30.24
C GLU A 174 17.91 42.96 -28.72
N ASP A 175 18.05 44.14 -28.14
CA ASP A 175 18.21 44.33 -26.69
C ASP A 175 16.99 43.82 -25.91
N ASN A 176 15.78 44.11 -26.40
CA ASN A 176 14.55 43.65 -25.76
C ASN A 176 14.40 42.13 -25.83
N LEU A 177 14.72 41.50 -26.97
CA LEU A 177 14.74 40.05 -27.13
C LEU A 177 15.76 39.40 -26.18
N THR A 178 16.95 39.99 -26.09
CA THR A 178 18.03 39.53 -25.20
C THR A 178 17.62 39.65 -23.73
N ARG A 179 17.02 40.78 -23.33
CA ARG A 179 16.52 41.01 -21.97
C ARG A 179 15.44 39.98 -21.60
N HIS A 180 14.46 39.75 -22.48
CA HIS A 180 13.39 38.78 -22.24
C HIS A 180 13.92 37.34 -22.13
N ARG A 181 14.89 36.97 -22.99
CA ARG A 181 15.55 35.65 -22.93
C ARG A 181 16.31 35.46 -21.63
N ASN A 182 17.08 36.46 -21.20
CA ASN A 182 17.84 36.42 -19.96
C ASN A 182 16.95 36.36 -18.72
N GLU A 183 15.82 37.09 -18.72
CA GLU A 183 14.86 37.03 -17.61
C GLU A 183 14.21 35.63 -17.50
N LYS A 184 13.80 35.03 -18.62
CA LYS A 184 13.33 33.63 -18.67
C LYS A 184 14.39 32.65 -18.16
N LEU A 185 15.64 32.83 -18.55
CA LEU A 185 16.75 32.00 -18.07
C LEU A 185 16.95 32.14 -16.56
N ARG A 186 16.88 33.36 -16.03
CA ARG A 186 17.05 33.65 -14.60
C ARG A 186 15.95 33.01 -13.77
N LYS A 187 14.69 33.08 -14.22
CA LYS A 187 13.55 32.40 -13.58
C LYS A 187 13.74 30.88 -13.57
N LYS A 188 14.13 30.28 -14.70
CA LYS A 188 14.43 28.84 -14.78
C LYS A 188 15.58 28.45 -13.85
N LYS A 189 16.65 29.24 -13.78
CA LYS A 189 17.79 29.00 -12.89
C LYS A 189 17.37 29.05 -11.42
N SER A 190 16.56 30.03 -11.02
CA SER A 190 16.00 30.12 -9.65
C SER A 190 15.21 28.88 -9.30
N LEU A 191 14.28 28.47 -10.18
CA LEU A 191 13.43 27.30 -9.95
C LEU A 191 14.26 26.00 -9.83
N PHE A 192 15.31 25.88 -10.64
CA PHE A 192 16.22 24.74 -10.59
C PHE A 192 17.03 24.72 -9.30
N GLN A 193 17.50 25.89 -8.83
CA GLN A 193 18.22 26.05 -7.56
C GLN A 193 17.35 25.64 -6.36
N GLU A 194 16.12 26.17 -6.28
CA GLU A 194 15.16 25.82 -5.21
C GLU A 194 14.85 24.31 -5.21
N THR A 195 14.76 23.71 -6.39
CA THR A 195 14.52 22.27 -6.51
C THR A 195 15.72 21.45 -6.04
N LEU A 196 16.95 21.87 -6.36
CA LEU A 196 18.17 21.23 -5.86
C LEU A 196 18.27 21.30 -4.33
N GLU A 197 17.97 22.45 -3.73
CA GLU A 197 17.97 22.61 -2.27
C GLU A 197 16.93 21.70 -1.59
N ARG A 198 15.73 21.56 -2.17
CA ARG A 198 14.72 20.61 -1.67
C ARG A 198 15.22 19.18 -1.69
N TYR A 199 15.79 18.72 -2.80
CA TYR A 199 16.32 17.37 -2.89
C TYR A 199 17.50 17.13 -1.94
N GLN A 200 18.36 18.12 -1.71
CA GLN A 200 19.44 18.01 -0.73
C GLN A 200 18.90 17.88 0.70
N ASN A 201 17.92 18.70 1.08
CA ASN A 201 17.29 18.61 2.40
C ASN A 201 16.60 17.26 2.62
N GLU A 202 15.90 16.73 1.61
CA GLU A 202 15.30 15.39 1.68
C GLU A 202 16.36 14.30 1.85
N LEU A 203 17.49 14.42 1.14
CA LEU A 203 18.56 13.44 1.20
C LEU A 203 19.24 13.43 2.58
N ASP A 204 19.43 14.60 3.20
CA ASP A 204 20.00 14.69 4.55
C ASP A 204 19.03 14.21 5.63
N ASN A 205 17.74 14.56 5.53
CA ASN A 205 16.70 14.01 6.41
C ASN A 205 16.66 12.48 6.34
N ASN A 206 16.77 11.91 5.13
CA ASN A 206 16.77 10.46 4.94
C ASN A 206 18.03 9.80 5.53
N LYS A 207 19.20 10.45 5.48
CA LYS A 207 20.41 9.94 6.15
C LYS A 207 20.24 9.87 7.66
N ASP A 208 19.65 10.91 8.26
CA ASP A 208 19.42 10.95 9.71
C ASP A 208 18.43 9.87 10.16
N VAL A 209 17.36 9.66 9.38
CA VAL A 209 16.41 8.56 9.62
C VAL A 209 17.10 7.19 9.50
N LEU A 210 17.95 7.00 8.49
CA LEU A 210 18.69 5.75 8.29
C LEU A 210 19.65 5.47 9.45
N ASN A 211 20.41 6.47 9.90
CA ASN A 211 21.32 6.34 11.04
C ASN A 211 20.59 5.96 12.34
N ASN A 212 19.46 6.62 12.61
CA ASN A 212 18.62 6.30 13.77
C ASN A 212 18.06 4.87 13.70
N PHE A 213 17.72 4.38 12.50
CA PHE A 213 17.26 3.02 12.29
C PHE A 213 18.39 2.01 12.57
N SER A 214 19.59 2.23 12.02
CA SER A 214 20.75 1.35 12.25
C SER A 214 21.19 1.29 13.71
N GLN A 215 21.11 2.40 14.44
CA GLN A 215 21.41 2.41 15.87
C GLN A 215 20.39 1.59 16.66
N LYS A 216 19.09 1.78 16.41
CA LYS A 216 18.03 0.99 17.05
C LYS A 216 18.14 -0.49 16.73
N GLU A 217 18.51 -0.84 15.50
CA GLU A 217 18.72 -2.23 15.08
C GLU A 217 19.87 -2.88 15.86
N SER A 218 20.98 -2.15 16.07
CA SER A 218 22.12 -2.63 16.87
C SER A 218 21.75 -2.82 18.35
N GLU A 219 21.05 -1.85 18.94
CA GLU A 219 20.57 -1.96 20.34
C GLU A 219 19.61 -3.14 20.52
N ASN A 220 18.74 -3.39 19.53
CA ASN A 220 17.81 -4.51 19.57
C ASN A 220 18.54 -5.86 19.48
N TYR A 221 19.57 -5.96 18.63
CA TYR A 221 20.42 -7.15 18.54
C TYR A 221 21.13 -7.47 19.87
N GLU A 222 21.67 -6.45 20.54
CA GLU A 222 22.37 -6.63 21.81
C GLU A 222 21.41 -7.05 22.94
N ASN A 223 20.21 -6.46 22.98
CA ASN A 223 19.16 -6.85 23.92
C ASN A 223 18.67 -8.29 23.68
N GLN A 224 18.54 -8.69 22.42
CA GLN A 224 18.16 -10.06 22.06
C GLN A 224 19.20 -11.07 22.54
N GLN A 225 20.49 -10.80 22.34
CA GLN A 225 21.57 -11.68 22.84
C GLN A 225 21.54 -11.83 24.36
N LYS A 226 21.40 -10.72 25.10
CA LYS A 226 21.28 -10.75 26.58
C LYS A 226 20.06 -11.55 27.04
N TYR A 227 18.93 -11.42 26.34
CA TYR A 227 17.72 -12.19 26.63
C TYR A 227 17.91 -13.69 26.39
N ASP A 228 18.61 -14.06 25.31
CA ASP A 228 18.87 -15.46 24.95
C ASP A 228 19.86 -16.14 25.92
N GLU A 229 20.90 -15.43 26.37
CA GLU A 229 21.84 -15.90 27.39
C GLU A 229 21.16 -16.11 28.75
N ASN A 230 20.40 -15.12 29.21
CA ASN A 230 19.65 -15.24 30.47
C ASN A 230 18.65 -16.41 30.43
N ASN A 231 17.95 -16.59 29.31
CA ASN A 231 17.07 -17.75 29.13
C ASN A 231 17.84 -19.08 29.08
N LYS A 232 19.06 -19.11 28.55
CA LYS A 232 19.91 -20.31 28.57
C LYS A 232 20.29 -20.68 30.01
N GLU A 233 20.71 -19.73 30.82
CA GLU A 233 21.00 -19.95 32.25
C GLU A 233 19.76 -20.41 33.02
N ARG A 234 18.62 -19.72 32.83
CA ARG A 234 17.35 -20.09 33.49
C ARG A 234 16.91 -21.51 33.13
N ARG A 235 17.06 -21.92 31.88
CA ARG A 235 16.79 -23.30 31.43
C ARG A 235 17.73 -24.32 32.08
N ALA A 236 19.01 -23.98 32.27
CA ALA A 236 19.96 -24.87 32.94
C ALA A 236 19.62 -25.06 34.43
N LEU A 237 19.24 -23.99 35.13
CA LEU A 237 18.79 -24.04 36.53
C LEU A 237 17.49 -24.85 36.70
N ILE A 238 16.51 -24.64 35.82
CA ILE A 238 15.26 -25.42 35.86
C ILE A 238 15.56 -26.91 35.63
N ARG A 239 16.46 -27.23 34.69
CA ARG A 239 16.84 -28.62 34.40
C ARG A 239 17.54 -29.28 35.58
N SER A 240 18.44 -28.58 36.28
CA SER A 240 19.11 -29.14 37.45
C SER A 240 18.14 -29.36 38.63
N ALA A 241 17.22 -28.41 38.86
CA ALA A 241 16.18 -28.53 39.88
C ALA A 241 15.20 -29.68 39.58
N ALA A 242 14.79 -29.84 38.31
CA ALA A 242 13.92 -30.94 37.88
C ALA A 242 14.59 -32.31 38.11
N ASN A 243 15.85 -32.46 37.68
CA ASN A 243 16.61 -33.70 37.88
C ASN A 243 16.77 -34.05 39.37
N ASN A 244 16.97 -33.06 40.24
CA ASN A 244 17.06 -33.30 41.68
C ASN A 244 15.72 -33.78 42.26
N LYS A 245 14.60 -33.15 41.87
CA LYS A 245 13.26 -33.59 42.29
C LYS A 245 12.90 -34.99 41.79
N GLU A 246 13.30 -35.32 40.57
CA GLU A 246 13.07 -36.66 40.00
C GLU A 246 13.81 -37.75 40.78
N LYS A 247 15.05 -37.47 41.22
CA LYS A 247 15.80 -38.38 42.10
C LYS A 247 15.10 -38.58 43.44
N GLU A 248 14.62 -37.51 44.07
CA GLU A 248 13.87 -37.57 45.32
C GLU A 248 12.57 -38.36 45.16
N GLN A 249 11.83 -38.12 44.07
CA GLN A 249 10.62 -38.88 43.76
C GLN A 249 10.93 -40.37 43.57
N LEU A 250 12.01 -40.71 42.87
CA LEU A 250 12.42 -42.11 42.69
C LEU A 250 12.80 -42.79 44.00
N GLU A 251 13.46 -42.08 44.93
CA GLU A 251 13.77 -42.59 46.26
C GLU A 251 12.50 -42.81 47.09
N LEU A 252 11.58 -41.84 47.09
CA LEU A 252 10.29 -41.98 47.76
C LEU A 252 9.49 -43.15 47.19
N LEU A 253 9.51 -43.35 45.87
CA LEU A 253 8.81 -44.43 45.20
C LEU A 253 9.41 -45.79 45.59
N LYS A 254 10.75 -45.91 45.64
CA LYS A 254 11.44 -47.10 46.17
C LYS A 254 11.11 -47.37 47.63
N LYS A 255 10.98 -46.33 48.45
CA LYS A 255 10.58 -46.48 49.86
C LYS A 255 9.13 -46.92 49.98
N ASN A 256 8.24 -46.34 49.17
CA ASN A 256 6.81 -46.67 49.15
C ASN A 256 6.56 -48.09 48.62
N THR A 257 7.31 -48.56 47.62
CA THR A 257 7.21 -49.96 47.17
C THR A 257 7.66 -50.94 48.25
N LYS A 258 8.76 -50.64 48.96
CA LYS A 258 9.17 -51.44 50.14
C LYS A 258 8.06 -51.50 51.19
N LEU A 259 7.53 -50.35 51.59
CA LEU A 259 6.43 -50.26 52.55
C LEU A 259 5.18 -51.00 52.07
N LYS A 260 4.79 -50.88 50.80
CA LYS A 260 3.68 -51.65 50.21
C LYS A 260 3.94 -53.15 50.23
N THR A 261 5.18 -53.60 49.99
CA THR A 261 5.49 -55.03 50.08
C THR A 261 5.48 -55.53 51.52
N GLU A 262 5.94 -54.73 52.49
CA GLU A 262 5.81 -55.06 53.91
C GLU A 262 4.35 -55.06 54.35
N GLU A 263 3.59 -54.02 54.02
CA GLU A 263 2.15 -53.93 54.27
C GLU A 263 1.42 -55.12 53.64
N SER A 264 1.72 -55.48 52.39
CA SER A 264 1.15 -56.65 51.73
C SER A 264 1.49 -57.96 52.45
N LYS A 265 2.72 -58.12 52.97
CA LYS A 265 3.10 -59.27 53.80
C LYS A 265 2.35 -59.30 55.12
N TYR A 266 2.22 -58.16 55.81
CA TYR A 266 1.44 -58.04 57.03
C TYR A 266 -0.04 -58.29 56.79
N GLN A 267 -0.62 -57.75 55.72
CA GLN A 267 -1.99 -57.98 55.28
C GLN A 267 -2.22 -59.43 54.85
N THR A 268 -1.25 -60.10 54.23
CA THR A 268 -1.34 -61.52 53.88
C THR A 268 -1.30 -62.40 55.13
N THR A 269 -0.47 -62.04 56.12
CA THR A 269 -0.32 -62.78 57.37
C THR A 269 -1.52 -62.56 58.28
N LEU A 270 -1.98 -61.31 58.40
CA LEU A 270 -3.18 -60.91 59.11
C LEU A 270 -4.43 -61.46 58.42
N GLY A 271 -4.52 -61.39 57.09
CA GLY A 271 -5.58 -61.95 56.29
C GLY A 271 -5.67 -63.46 56.42
N ASN A 272 -4.55 -64.19 56.37
CA ASN A 272 -4.55 -65.63 56.66
C ASN A 272 -4.99 -65.98 58.09
N ALA A 273 -4.79 -65.07 59.04
CA ALA A 273 -5.18 -65.27 60.44
C ALA A 273 -6.62 -64.80 60.76
N THR A 274 -7.16 -63.85 59.98
CA THR A 274 -8.44 -63.16 60.22
C THR A 274 -9.54 -63.59 59.24
N TYR A 275 -9.18 -63.93 58.00
CA TYR A 275 -10.09 -64.38 56.93
C TYR A 275 -10.11 -65.90 56.85
N ILE A 276 -11.29 -66.49 56.76
CA ILE A 276 -11.45 -67.92 56.43
C ILE A 276 -11.05 -68.06 54.96
N ARG A 277 -10.08 -68.92 54.63
CA ARG A 277 -9.69 -69.17 53.23
C ARG A 277 -10.90 -69.69 52.44
N MET A 278 -11.62 -68.78 51.83
CA MET A 278 -12.60 -69.05 50.79
C MET A 278 -11.82 -69.30 49.51
N ASN A 279 -12.17 -70.34 48.76
CA ASN A 279 -11.57 -70.58 47.45
C ASN A 279 -11.81 -69.36 46.54
N ASP A 280 -10.93 -69.14 45.56
CA ASP A 280 -11.06 -68.01 44.62
C ASP A 280 -12.41 -68.07 43.85
N ASP A 281 -12.98 -69.26 43.71
CA ASP A 281 -14.30 -69.54 43.11
C ASP A 281 -15.48 -69.36 44.09
N ASP A 282 -15.25 -69.06 45.36
CA ASP A 282 -16.30 -68.83 46.34
C ASP A 282 -17.03 -67.52 46.07
N LYS A 283 -18.35 -67.60 46.00
CA LYS A 283 -19.23 -66.46 45.77
C LYS A 283 -19.07 -65.36 46.83
N ASP A 284 -18.54 -65.70 48.00
CA ASP A 284 -18.34 -64.76 49.11
C ASP A 284 -16.95 -64.06 49.08
N HIS A 285 -16.09 -64.35 48.08
CA HIS A 285 -14.81 -63.66 47.86
C HIS A 285 -14.99 -62.20 47.38
N GLY A 286 -14.10 -61.29 47.79
CA GLY A 286 -14.25 -59.85 47.59
C GLY A 286 -14.38 -59.38 46.13
N VAL A 287 -13.71 -60.04 45.18
CA VAL A 287 -13.86 -59.73 43.73
C VAL A 287 -15.24 -60.18 43.21
N GLN A 288 -15.75 -61.31 43.72
CA GLN A 288 -17.07 -61.80 43.35
C GLN A 288 -18.19 -60.93 43.94
N LEU A 289 -17.99 -60.37 45.15
CA LEU A 289 -18.92 -59.44 45.77
C LEU A 289 -19.21 -58.22 44.87
N VAL A 290 -18.16 -57.57 44.33
CA VAL A 290 -18.33 -56.41 43.44
C VAL A 290 -19.13 -56.77 42.19
N ASN A 291 -18.76 -57.87 41.52
CA ASN A 291 -19.47 -58.34 40.34
C ASN A 291 -20.93 -58.70 40.64
N ASN A 292 -21.19 -59.28 41.81
CA ASN A 292 -22.54 -59.63 42.24
C ASN A 292 -23.38 -58.39 42.57
N ILE A 293 -22.80 -57.35 43.21
CA ILE A 293 -23.45 -56.06 43.44
C ILE A 293 -23.85 -55.42 42.10
N LEU A 294 -22.93 -55.39 41.12
CA LEU A 294 -23.19 -54.81 39.80
C LEU A 294 -24.28 -55.61 39.04
N SER A 295 -24.18 -56.94 39.03
CA SER A 295 -25.19 -57.81 38.41
C SER A 295 -26.57 -57.65 39.06
N LEU A 296 -26.61 -57.47 40.38
CA LEU A 296 -27.83 -57.21 41.13
C LEU A 296 -28.44 -55.85 40.77
N ARG A 297 -27.61 -54.80 40.69
CA ARG A 297 -28.01 -53.46 40.24
C ARG A 297 -28.64 -53.52 38.84
N ASP A 298 -28.00 -54.24 37.90
CA ASP A 298 -28.49 -54.38 36.54
C ASP A 298 -29.78 -55.21 36.48
N THR A 299 -29.90 -56.25 37.30
CA THR A 299 -31.11 -57.06 37.43
C THR A 299 -32.27 -56.24 37.99
N LEU A 300 -32.04 -55.43 39.03
CA LEU A 300 -33.03 -54.52 39.60
C LEU A 300 -33.47 -53.48 38.56
N ARG A 301 -32.51 -52.88 37.84
CA ARG A 301 -32.79 -51.95 36.74
C ARG A 301 -33.59 -52.60 35.62
N SER A 302 -33.28 -53.85 35.28
CA SER A 302 -33.99 -54.63 34.26
C SER A 302 -35.42 -54.95 34.70
N TYR A 303 -35.61 -55.39 35.94
CA TYR A 303 -36.92 -55.65 36.53
C TYR A 303 -37.83 -54.42 36.42
N ILE A 304 -37.31 -53.25 36.79
CA ILE A 304 -38.03 -51.97 36.72
C ILE A 304 -38.17 -51.48 35.26
N SER A 305 -37.21 -51.77 34.38
CA SER A 305 -37.28 -51.40 32.95
C SER A 305 -38.21 -52.29 32.12
N SER A 306 -38.48 -53.51 32.60
CA SER A 306 -39.38 -54.49 31.98
C SER A 306 -40.86 -54.22 32.26
N LEU A 307 -41.19 -53.12 32.95
CA LEU A 307 -42.53 -52.53 33.04
C LEU A 307 -43.03 -52.04 31.65
N LYS A 308 -43.06 -52.93 30.66
CA LYS A 308 -43.43 -52.68 29.26
C LYS A 308 -44.91 -53.01 29.01
N TRP A 309 -45.53 -52.21 28.13
CA TRP A 309 -46.80 -52.37 27.40
C TRP A 309 -47.93 -53.04 28.18
N GLY A 310 -48.73 -52.23 28.88
CA GLY A 310 -49.99 -52.64 29.50
C GLY A 310 -50.07 -52.43 31.02
N ILE A 311 -48.97 -52.06 31.68
CA ILE A 311 -48.97 -51.64 33.09
C ILE A 311 -49.09 -50.12 33.13
N GLU A 312 -50.23 -49.64 33.62
CA GLU A 312 -50.46 -48.21 33.86
C GLU A 312 -49.76 -47.80 35.17
N ILE A 313 -48.91 -46.76 35.09
CA ILE A 313 -48.26 -46.22 36.28
C ILE A 313 -49.24 -45.27 36.96
N ASP A 314 -49.55 -45.54 38.23
CA ASP A 314 -50.32 -44.65 39.08
C ASP A 314 -49.47 -43.40 39.42
N ILE A 315 -49.73 -42.30 38.70
CA ILE A 315 -48.99 -41.04 38.84
C ILE A 315 -49.21 -40.42 40.22
N ASP A 316 -50.39 -40.58 40.82
CA ASP A 316 -50.70 -40.01 42.13
C ASP A 316 -49.88 -40.69 43.23
N GLN A 317 -49.76 -42.02 43.16
CA GLN A 317 -48.88 -42.76 44.07
C GLN A 317 -47.40 -42.42 43.87
N ILE A 318 -46.95 -42.23 42.63
CA ILE A 318 -45.58 -41.79 42.35
C ILE A 318 -45.32 -40.38 42.92
N ASN A 319 -46.26 -39.45 42.79
CA ASN A 319 -46.13 -38.10 43.35
C ASN A 319 -46.07 -38.12 44.88
N ASN A 320 -46.84 -38.98 45.53
CA ASN A 320 -46.74 -39.20 46.97
C ASN A 320 -45.35 -39.73 47.36
N LEU A 321 -44.81 -40.67 46.57
CA LEU A 321 -43.48 -41.22 46.79
C LEU A 321 -42.36 -40.19 46.57
N MET A 322 -42.48 -39.36 45.53
CA MET A 322 -41.54 -38.25 45.28
C MET A 322 -41.53 -37.28 46.46
N LYS A 323 -42.71 -36.97 47.02
CA LYS A 323 -42.84 -36.12 48.20
C LYS A 323 -42.21 -36.75 49.45
N GLU A 324 -42.38 -38.06 49.66
CA GLU A 324 -41.77 -38.79 50.78
C GLU A 324 -40.24 -38.66 50.78
N TYR A 325 -39.62 -38.68 49.59
CA TYR A 325 -38.16 -38.64 49.44
C TYR A 325 -37.60 -37.28 49.01
N ASN A 326 -38.38 -36.20 49.14
CA ASN A 326 -37.98 -34.83 48.76
C ASN A 326 -37.51 -34.67 47.30
N VAL A 327 -38.06 -35.47 46.39
CA VAL A 327 -37.79 -35.43 44.95
C VAL A 327 -38.73 -34.43 44.27
N THR A 328 -38.25 -33.76 43.23
CA THR A 328 -39.04 -32.75 42.52
C THR A 328 -40.27 -33.38 41.87
N ILE A 329 -41.46 -32.89 42.22
CA ILE A 329 -42.71 -33.33 41.60
C ILE A 329 -42.75 -32.80 40.17
N THR A 330 -42.96 -33.69 39.21
CA THR A 330 -43.04 -33.34 37.78
C THR A 330 -44.49 -33.49 37.30
N SER A 331 -45.02 -32.48 36.61
CA SER A 331 -46.38 -32.54 36.04
C SER A 331 -46.50 -33.48 34.83
N LYS A 332 -45.36 -33.91 34.27
CA LYS A 332 -45.26 -34.91 33.21
C LYS A 332 -44.42 -36.09 33.70
N PRO A 333 -44.80 -37.35 33.42
CA PRO A 333 -44.07 -38.52 33.89
C PRO A 333 -42.67 -38.57 33.27
N ASN A 334 -41.65 -38.26 34.07
CA ASN A 334 -40.25 -38.49 33.71
C ASN A 334 -39.90 -39.96 34.00
N TYR A 335 -40.14 -40.85 33.04
CA TYR A 335 -39.94 -42.29 33.22
C TYR A 335 -38.53 -42.67 33.73
N PRO A 336 -37.41 -42.11 33.23
CA PRO A 336 -36.09 -42.35 33.83
C PRO A 336 -36.01 -42.02 35.33
N LEU A 337 -36.53 -40.87 35.74
CA LEU A 337 -36.58 -40.46 37.15
C LEU A 337 -37.47 -41.40 37.98
N ILE A 338 -38.64 -41.77 37.46
CA ILE A 338 -39.56 -42.72 38.10
C ILE A 338 -38.87 -44.08 38.30
N LYS A 339 -38.12 -44.57 37.31
CA LYS A 339 -37.37 -45.83 37.44
C LYS A 339 -36.29 -45.75 38.52
N ALA A 340 -35.58 -44.63 38.59
CA ALA A 340 -34.60 -44.37 39.64
C ALA A 340 -35.26 -44.35 41.03
N LEU A 341 -36.37 -43.64 41.17
CA LEU A 341 -37.17 -43.55 42.40
C LEU A 341 -37.68 -44.92 42.87
N LEU A 342 -38.21 -45.73 41.95
CA LEU A 342 -38.68 -47.08 42.25
C LEU A 342 -37.52 -48.01 42.65
N SER A 343 -36.33 -47.85 42.03
CA SER A 343 -35.13 -48.62 42.40
C SER A 343 -34.74 -48.34 43.84
N PHE A 344 -34.67 -47.05 44.19
CA PHE A 344 -34.43 -46.58 45.55
C PHE A 344 -35.47 -47.13 46.52
N HIS A 345 -36.76 -46.97 46.21
CA HIS A 345 -37.85 -47.40 47.09
C HIS A 345 -37.85 -48.90 47.34
N ILE A 346 -37.65 -49.73 46.31
CA ILE A 346 -37.59 -51.20 46.46
C ILE A 346 -36.46 -51.61 47.40
N LEU A 347 -35.25 -51.03 47.21
CA LEU A 347 -34.10 -51.30 48.07
C LEU A 347 -34.39 -50.90 49.52
N MET A 348 -34.84 -49.66 49.73
CA MET A 348 -35.16 -49.14 51.07
C MET A 348 -36.25 -49.96 51.75
N LYS A 349 -37.30 -50.34 51.02
CA LYS A 349 -38.40 -51.14 51.54
C LYS A 349 -37.90 -52.52 51.96
N ILE A 350 -37.12 -53.20 51.11
CA ILE A 350 -36.57 -54.53 51.44
C ILE A 350 -35.63 -54.45 52.64
N MET A 351 -34.71 -53.49 52.67
CA MET A 351 -33.80 -53.31 53.81
C MET A 351 -34.57 -53.10 55.11
N LYS A 352 -35.59 -52.23 55.11
CA LYS A 352 -36.44 -51.97 56.27
C LYS A 352 -37.25 -53.19 56.73
N GLU A 353 -37.79 -53.97 55.79
CA GLU A 353 -38.53 -55.20 56.13
C GLU A 353 -37.59 -56.26 56.73
N VAL A 354 -36.36 -56.38 56.20
CA VAL A 354 -35.33 -57.30 56.73
C VAL A 354 -34.89 -56.87 58.13
N GLU A 355 -34.62 -55.58 58.35
CA GLU A 355 -34.33 -55.03 59.68
C GLU A 355 -35.45 -55.35 60.66
N SER A 356 -36.69 -54.99 60.29
CA SER A 356 -37.86 -55.29 61.13
C SER A 356 -38.04 -56.79 61.38
N PHE A 357 -37.70 -57.65 60.43
CA PHE A 357 -37.79 -59.09 60.58
C PHE A 357 -36.78 -59.59 61.63
N PHE A 358 -35.52 -59.15 61.57
CA PHE A 358 -34.48 -59.54 62.51
C PHE A 358 -34.64 -58.89 63.89
N GLU A 359 -35.36 -57.77 64.01
CA GLU A 359 -35.68 -57.13 65.29
C GLU A 359 -36.86 -57.79 66.03
N LYS A 360 -37.89 -58.26 65.29
CA LYS A 360 -39.15 -58.74 65.88
C LYS A 360 -39.19 -60.24 66.17
N ASN A 361 -38.43 -61.07 65.44
CA ASN A 361 -38.58 -62.53 65.48
C ASN A 361 -37.71 -63.26 66.53
N ASN A 362 -37.68 -62.76 67.76
CA ASN A 362 -37.16 -63.55 68.89
C ASN A 362 -38.19 -64.57 69.43
N ASP A 363 -39.43 -64.54 68.92
CA ASP A 363 -40.49 -65.48 69.30
C ASP A 363 -40.37 -66.81 68.53
N SER A 364 -40.46 -67.92 69.27
CA SER A 364 -40.30 -69.30 68.78
C SER A 364 -41.38 -69.79 67.79
N SER A 365 -42.35 -68.93 67.43
CA SER A 365 -43.44 -69.27 66.51
C SER A 365 -43.16 -68.94 65.04
N SER A 366 -42.09 -68.18 64.74
CA SER A 366 -41.70 -67.84 63.36
C SER A 366 -40.99 -69.00 62.66
N VAL A 367 -41.27 -69.21 61.38
CA VAL A 367 -40.62 -70.23 60.52
C VAL A 367 -39.11 -70.02 60.43
N LEU A 368 -38.64 -68.79 60.60
CA LEU A 368 -37.23 -68.39 60.49
C LEU A 368 -36.67 -67.82 61.82
N HIS A 369 -37.20 -68.28 62.97
CA HIS A 369 -36.75 -67.81 64.30
C HIS A 369 -35.29 -68.19 64.60
N LEU A 370 -34.79 -69.28 64.03
CA LEU A 370 -33.41 -69.73 64.24
C LEU A 370 -32.41 -68.78 63.59
N GLU A 371 -32.69 -68.28 62.39
CA GLU A 371 -31.86 -67.30 61.69
C GLU A 371 -31.74 -66.02 62.50
N ALA A 372 -32.85 -65.53 63.05
CA ALA A 372 -32.88 -64.33 63.88
C ALA A 372 -32.14 -64.54 65.22
N ASP A 373 -32.38 -65.66 65.90
CA ASP A 373 -31.72 -66.00 67.16
C ASP A 373 -30.19 -66.17 66.98
N ILE A 374 -29.76 -66.89 65.94
CA ILE A 374 -28.34 -67.07 65.59
C ILE A 374 -27.69 -65.71 65.32
N MET A 375 -28.33 -64.84 64.54
CA MET A 375 -27.81 -63.52 64.21
C MET A 375 -27.70 -62.63 65.45
N SER A 376 -28.71 -62.66 66.33
CA SER A 376 -28.72 -61.89 67.58
C SER A 376 -27.63 -62.34 68.55
N LYS A 377 -27.56 -63.65 68.83
CA LYS A 377 -26.56 -64.23 69.74
C LYS A 377 -25.13 -64.07 69.22
N SER A 378 -24.92 -64.24 67.92
CA SER A 378 -23.59 -64.04 67.33
C SER A 378 -23.16 -62.58 67.39
N LYS A 379 -24.05 -61.61 67.13
CA LYS A 379 -23.77 -60.18 67.30
C LYS A 379 -23.41 -59.84 68.75
N ASN A 380 -24.15 -60.38 69.72
CA ASN A 380 -23.82 -60.16 71.13
C ASN A 380 -22.44 -60.74 71.50
N LEU A 381 -22.09 -61.92 70.98
CA LEU A 381 -20.79 -62.54 71.19
C LEU A 381 -19.67 -61.74 70.53
N GLU A 382 -19.89 -61.26 69.30
CA GLU A 382 -18.97 -60.36 68.58
C GLU A 382 -18.66 -59.12 69.44
N GLU A 383 -19.68 -58.41 69.91
CA GLU A 383 -19.53 -57.20 70.74
C GLU A 383 -18.77 -57.48 72.05
N ARG A 384 -19.10 -58.59 72.74
CA ARG A 384 -18.41 -59.00 73.97
C ARG A 384 -16.95 -59.34 73.72
N LEU A 385 -16.60 -59.97 72.60
CA LEU A 385 -15.20 -60.28 72.25
C LEU A 385 -14.43 -59.00 71.92
N VAL A 386 -15.05 -58.06 71.21
CA VAL A 386 -14.43 -56.73 70.97
C VAL A 386 -14.17 -56.01 72.28
N GLU A 387 -15.13 -55.97 73.20
CA GLU A 387 -14.96 -55.36 74.53
C GLU A 387 -13.91 -56.09 75.37
N PHE A 388 -13.92 -57.43 75.37
CA PHE A 388 -12.93 -58.25 76.05
C PHE A 388 -11.51 -57.95 75.56
N SER A 389 -11.33 -57.75 74.24
CA SER A 389 -10.02 -57.39 73.67
C SER A 389 -9.50 -56.01 74.08
N LYS A 390 -10.39 -55.09 74.49
CA LYS A 390 -10.03 -53.71 74.89
C LYS A 390 -9.75 -53.55 76.38
N THR A 391 -10.32 -54.43 77.21
CA THR A 391 -10.37 -54.28 78.68
C THR A 391 -9.25 -55.00 79.42
N ARG A 392 -8.41 -55.78 78.73
CA ARG A 392 -7.29 -56.53 79.33
C ARG A 392 -5.95 -55.93 78.87
N ASN A 393 -4.93 -56.04 79.73
CA ASN A 393 -3.64 -55.35 79.59
C ASN A 393 -2.77 -55.82 78.40
N GLU A 394 -3.22 -56.81 77.64
CA GLU A 394 -2.58 -57.26 76.41
C GLU A 394 -3.52 -57.02 75.24
N LYS A 395 -3.01 -56.37 74.18
CA LYS A 395 -3.71 -56.17 72.92
C LYS A 395 -3.80 -57.53 72.22
N ASP A 396 -4.73 -58.36 72.67
CA ASP A 396 -4.88 -59.73 72.18
C ASP A 396 -5.54 -59.73 70.80
N LEU A 397 -4.67 -59.76 69.80
CA LEU A 397 -5.04 -59.88 68.40
C LEU A 397 -5.88 -61.14 68.14
N MET A 398 -5.68 -62.22 68.91
CA MET A 398 -6.43 -63.47 68.74
C MET A 398 -7.91 -63.30 69.11
N THR A 399 -8.22 -62.62 70.20
CA THR A 399 -9.61 -62.28 70.57
C THR A 399 -10.29 -61.42 69.49
N GLN A 400 -9.60 -60.40 68.96
CA GLN A 400 -10.14 -59.56 67.89
C GLN A 400 -10.41 -60.36 66.60
N MET A 401 -9.46 -61.21 66.21
CA MET A 401 -9.64 -62.12 65.07
C MET A 401 -10.80 -63.10 65.30
N THR A 402 -10.98 -63.60 66.52
CA THR A 402 -12.07 -64.53 66.85
C THR A 402 -13.44 -63.86 66.67
N SER A 403 -13.57 -62.60 67.09
CA SER A 403 -14.77 -61.80 66.86
C SER A 403 -15.09 -61.69 65.36
N ILE A 404 -14.07 -61.40 64.54
CA ILE A 404 -14.23 -61.25 63.08
C ILE A 404 -14.63 -62.58 62.44
N LYS A 405 -13.99 -63.69 62.84
CA LYS A 405 -14.33 -65.03 62.32
C LYS A 405 -15.76 -65.44 62.63
N ILE A 406 -16.22 -65.22 63.87
CA ILE A 406 -17.60 -65.54 64.26
C ILE A 406 -18.60 -64.78 63.38
N ARG A 407 -18.38 -63.47 63.19
CA ARG A 407 -19.21 -62.66 62.29
C ARG A 407 -19.21 -63.25 60.87
N GLN A 408 -18.04 -63.60 60.33
CA GLN A 408 -17.93 -64.16 58.99
C GLN A 408 -18.65 -65.51 58.85
N GLU A 409 -18.34 -66.49 59.71
CA GLU A 409 -18.94 -67.84 59.64
C GLU A 409 -20.45 -67.81 59.74
N VAL A 410 -20.98 -67.01 60.66
CA VAL A 410 -22.42 -66.90 60.86
C VAL A 410 -23.08 -66.25 59.63
N ASN A 411 -22.53 -65.15 59.11
CA ASN A 411 -23.09 -64.50 57.92
C ASN A 411 -22.99 -65.41 56.67
N ILE A 412 -21.92 -66.20 56.50
CA ILE A 412 -21.80 -67.19 55.41
C ILE A 412 -22.86 -68.29 55.56
N ALA A 413 -23.00 -68.85 56.76
CA ALA A 413 -23.95 -69.93 57.02
C ALA A 413 -25.41 -69.47 56.77
N LEU A 414 -25.77 -68.28 57.26
CA LEU A 414 -27.10 -67.69 57.07
C LEU A 414 -27.33 -67.25 55.61
N SER A 415 -26.34 -66.67 54.94
CA SER A 415 -26.38 -66.33 53.50
C SER A 415 -26.68 -67.55 52.62
N ASN A 416 -26.10 -68.70 52.97
CA ASN A 416 -26.24 -69.93 52.18
C ASN A 416 -27.50 -70.75 52.54
N ARG A 417 -28.01 -70.68 53.78
CA ARG A 417 -29.11 -71.55 54.25
C ARG A 417 -30.36 -70.82 54.74
N GLY A 418 -30.25 -69.59 55.23
CA GLY A 418 -31.34 -68.88 55.92
C GLY A 418 -32.45 -68.36 55.01
N PHE A 419 -32.25 -68.35 53.69
CA PHE A 419 -33.26 -67.90 52.72
C PHE A 419 -33.33 -68.87 51.54
N SER A 420 -33.90 -70.05 51.78
CA SER A 420 -34.02 -71.13 50.80
C SER A 420 -34.88 -70.76 49.58
N ASP A 421 -34.76 -71.60 48.53
CA ASP A 421 -35.29 -71.30 47.20
C ASP A 421 -36.81 -71.11 47.10
N ASN A 422 -37.53 -71.57 48.12
CA ASN A 422 -38.99 -71.62 48.21
C ASN A 422 -39.63 -70.46 49.00
N MET A 423 -38.87 -69.63 49.73
CA MET A 423 -39.45 -68.60 50.63
C MET A 423 -39.46 -67.17 50.07
N ALA A 424 -38.55 -66.83 49.14
CA ALA A 424 -38.43 -65.46 48.63
C ALA A 424 -38.28 -65.45 47.10
N PRO A 425 -38.90 -64.52 46.36
CA PRO A 425 -38.59 -64.27 44.95
C PRO A 425 -37.08 -64.06 44.75
N LYS A 426 -36.52 -64.57 43.65
CA LYS A 426 -35.05 -64.61 43.39
C LYS A 426 -34.36 -63.26 43.59
N LEU A 427 -34.94 -62.16 43.11
CA LEU A 427 -34.37 -60.81 43.26
C LEU A 427 -34.26 -60.39 44.73
N ILE A 428 -35.31 -60.61 45.52
CA ILE A 428 -35.35 -60.26 46.94
C ILE A 428 -34.30 -61.07 47.71
N ARG A 429 -34.16 -62.36 47.40
CA ARG A 429 -33.14 -63.21 48.00
C ARG A 429 -31.73 -62.68 47.76
N GLU A 430 -31.40 -62.32 46.52
CA GLU A 430 -30.07 -61.79 46.19
C GLU A 430 -29.82 -60.43 46.85
N LEU A 431 -30.83 -59.56 46.94
CA LEU A 431 -30.74 -58.30 47.68
C LEU A 431 -30.41 -58.55 49.15
N ILE A 432 -31.15 -59.43 49.83
CA ILE A 432 -30.91 -59.80 51.22
C ILE A 432 -29.51 -60.40 51.39
N ARG A 433 -29.16 -61.38 50.54
CA ARG A 433 -27.88 -62.07 50.58
C ARG A 433 -26.71 -61.09 50.51
N ILE A 434 -26.76 -60.15 49.56
CA ILE A 434 -25.69 -59.18 49.37
C ILE A 434 -25.70 -58.13 50.47
N PHE A 435 -26.79 -57.37 50.60
CA PHE A 435 -26.84 -56.18 51.44
C PHE A 435 -26.84 -56.49 52.93
N TRP A 436 -27.42 -57.61 53.36
CA TRP A 436 -27.52 -57.96 54.77
C TRP A 436 -26.34 -58.81 55.26
N PHE A 437 -25.99 -59.85 54.51
CA PHE A 437 -24.98 -60.83 54.96
C PHE A 437 -23.60 -60.54 54.39
N ARG A 438 -23.47 -60.42 53.06
CA ARG A 438 -22.13 -60.41 52.42
C ARG A 438 -21.31 -59.17 52.69
N LEU A 439 -21.96 -58.01 52.80
CA LEU A 439 -21.27 -56.79 53.23
C LEU A 439 -20.68 -56.95 54.65
N ARG A 440 -21.39 -57.69 55.51
CA ARG A 440 -20.95 -58.09 56.86
C ARG A 440 -19.99 -59.27 56.89
N ILE A 441 -19.56 -59.82 55.75
CA ILE A 441 -18.45 -60.80 55.71
C ILE A 441 -17.11 -60.07 55.53
N GLN A 442 -17.13 -58.89 54.89
CA GLN A 442 -15.91 -58.16 54.56
C GLN A 442 -15.17 -57.68 55.82
N GLU A 443 -13.83 -57.58 55.72
CA GLU A 443 -12.96 -57.01 56.74
C GLU A 443 -12.11 -55.88 56.13
N PRO A 444 -12.31 -54.62 56.52
CA PRO A 444 -13.38 -54.12 57.41
C PRO A 444 -14.79 -54.30 56.80
N VAL A 445 -15.82 -54.26 57.65
CA VAL A 445 -17.24 -54.34 57.25
C VAL A 445 -17.51 -53.33 56.14
N ALA A 446 -18.14 -53.79 55.06
CA ALA A 446 -18.53 -52.89 53.98
C ALA A 446 -19.71 -52.00 54.42
N GLN A 447 -19.61 -50.72 54.09
CA GLN A 447 -20.56 -49.67 54.40
C GLN A 447 -21.40 -49.35 53.16
N ILE A 448 -22.66 -49.01 53.40
CA ILE A 448 -23.60 -48.49 52.40
C ILE A 448 -23.81 -47.03 52.72
N LYS A 449 -23.65 -46.15 51.74
CA LYS A 449 -23.92 -44.71 51.88
C LYS A 449 -24.80 -44.24 50.73
N TRP A 450 -25.98 -43.75 51.08
CA TRP A 450 -26.88 -43.08 50.15
C TRP A 450 -26.45 -41.62 50.00
N VAL A 451 -26.49 -41.12 48.77
CA VAL A 451 -26.20 -39.71 48.49
C VAL A 451 -27.48 -38.90 48.71
N GLU A 452 -27.38 -37.83 49.48
CA GLU A 452 -28.52 -36.99 49.83
C GLU A 452 -29.00 -36.16 48.63
N VAL A 453 -30.31 -35.92 48.55
CA VAL A 453 -30.92 -35.05 47.54
C VAL A 453 -30.37 -33.63 47.71
N GLY A 454 -29.98 -33.00 46.61
CA GLY A 454 -29.35 -31.67 46.58
C GLY A 454 -27.83 -31.67 46.73
N SER A 455 -27.19 -32.84 46.90
CA SER A 455 -25.73 -32.92 46.94
C SER A 455 -25.11 -32.54 45.58
N ASP A 456 -23.93 -31.91 45.62
CA ASP A 456 -23.11 -31.72 44.42
C ASP A 456 -22.66 -33.06 43.82
N ILE A 457 -22.50 -33.10 42.50
CA ILE A 457 -22.05 -34.31 41.80
C ILE A 457 -20.54 -34.51 42.02
N ASP A 458 -20.15 -35.65 42.58
CA ASP A 458 -18.74 -36.08 42.69
C ASP A 458 -18.48 -37.30 41.79
N PRO A 459 -17.89 -37.11 40.59
CA PRO A 459 -17.56 -38.20 39.66
C PRO A 459 -16.66 -39.30 40.23
N ASN A 460 -15.93 -39.03 41.31
CA ASN A 460 -15.02 -40.01 41.90
C ASN A 460 -15.77 -41.09 42.69
N VAL A 461 -17.02 -40.84 43.06
CA VAL A 461 -17.83 -41.76 43.89
C VAL A 461 -19.25 -41.97 43.38
N MET A 462 -19.66 -41.25 42.35
CA MET A 462 -20.99 -41.32 41.74
C MET A 462 -20.91 -41.73 40.25
N ASP A 463 -21.95 -42.38 39.75
CA ASP A 463 -22.17 -42.66 38.32
C ASP A 463 -23.60 -42.28 37.89
N GLY A 464 -23.77 -41.80 36.67
CA GLY A 464 -25.05 -41.35 36.13
C GLY A 464 -24.92 -40.69 34.76
N ILE A 465 -25.91 -39.90 34.37
CA ILE A 465 -25.97 -39.25 33.05
C ILE A 465 -25.77 -37.75 33.24
N TRP A 466 -24.61 -37.24 32.85
CA TRP A 466 -24.29 -35.81 32.78
C TRP A 466 -23.14 -35.58 31.81
N ASP A 467 -23.09 -34.39 31.22
CA ASP A 467 -21.95 -33.91 30.44
C ASP A 467 -20.95 -33.25 31.38
N ASN A 468 -19.65 -33.48 31.16
CA ASN A 468 -18.59 -32.95 32.03
C ASN A 468 -18.53 -31.41 32.08
N GLU A 469 -19.09 -30.74 31.08
CA GLU A 469 -19.10 -29.27 30.97
C GLU A 469 -20.15 -28.61 31.89
N ASP A 470 -21.25 -29.32 32.19
CA ASP A 470 -22.41 -28.78 32.93
C ASP A 470 -22.48 -29.33 34.37
N ILE A 471 -21.48 -30.09 34.82
CA ILE A 471 -21.53 -30.82 36.10
C ILE A 471 -21.72 -29.89 37.31
N ASP A 472 -21.14 -28.69 37.27
CA ASP A 472 -21.21 -27.71 38.36
C ASP A 472 -22.63 -27.13 38.54
N ASP A 473 -23.44 -27.15 37.48
CA ASP A 473 -24.83 -26.69 37.49
C ASP A 473 -25.82 -27.80 37.92
N LEU A 474 -25.33 -29.01 38.18
CA LEU A 474 -26.14 -30.17 38.53
C LEU A 474 -26.05 -30.51 40.01
N GLU A 475 -27.16 -31.02 40.55
CA GLU A 475 -27.26 -31.59 41.89
C GLU A 475 -27.99 -32.94 41.82
N VAL A 476 -27.80 -33.76 42.86
CA VAL A 476 -28.47 -35.05 42.98
C VAL A 476 -29.97 -34.85 43.17
N GLU A 477 -30.78 -35.41 42.28
CA GLU A 477 -32.23 -35.47 42.42
C GLU A 477 -32.69 -36.75 43.11
N VAL A 478 -32.11 -37.90 42.74
CA VAL A 478 -32.38 -39.22 43.35
C VAL A 478 -31.11 -40.07 43.34
N CYS A 479 -30.77 -40.69 44.47
CA CYS A 479 -29.79 -41.76 44.53
C CYS A 479 -30.49 -43.11 44.29
N ALA A 480 -30.45 -43.62 43.07
CA ALA A 480 -31.13 -44.85 42.66
C ALA A 480 -30.46 -46.12 43.22
N PHE A 481 -29.15 -46.05 43.47
CA PHE A 481 -28.36 -47.15 44.04
C PHE A 481 -27.25 -46.55 44.92
N PRO A 482 -26.98 -47.11 46.10
CA PRO A 482 -26.05 -46.48 47.04
C PRO A 482 -24.60 -46.70 46.64
N MET A 483 -23.73 -45.85 47.17
CA MET A 483 -22.29 -46.12 47.20
C MET A 483 -22.02 -47.23 48.20
N ILE A 484 -21.17 -48.18 47.82
CA ILE A 484 -20.75 -49.30 48.68
C ILE A 484 -19.22 -49.33 48.72
N GLY A 485 -18.65 -49.47 49.91
CA GLY A 485 -17.19 -49.51 50.09
C GLY A 485 -16.78 -49.70 51.54
N ARG A 486 -15.54 -49.36 51.88
CA ARG A 486 -15.04 -49.31 53.26
C ARG A 486 -14.47 -47.94 53.58
N ASP A 487 -14.51 -47.59 54.87
CA ASP A 487 -14.00 -46.33 55.41
C ASP A 487 -14.53 -45.11 54.64
N LEU A 488 -15.82 -45.11 54.26
CA LEU A 488 -16.41 -44.17 53.31
C LEU A 488 -16.32 -42.69 53.74
N GLU A 489 -16.25 -42.44 55.05
CA GLU A 489 -16.07 -41.10 55.62
C GLU A 489 -14.61 -40.62 55.65
N ASN A 490 -13.64 -41.53 55.51
CA ASN A 490 -12.22 -41.19 55.55
C ASN A 490 -11.65 -41.09 54.13
N LEU A 491 -11.51 -39.89 53.59
CA LEU A 491 -11.06 -39.66 52.21
C LEU A 491 -9.70 -40.31 51.87
N GLU A 492 -8.80 -40.46 52.84
CA GLU A 492 -7.47 -41.05 52.63
C GLU A 492 -7.47 -42.58 52.64
N LYS A 493 -8.40 -43.18 53.40
CA LYS A 493 -8.49 -44.64 53.60
C LYS A 493 -9.63 -45.28 52.85
N ARG A 494 -10.58 -44.48 52.34
CA ARG A 494 -11.79 -44.97 51.67
C ARG A 494 -11.41 -45.85 50.49
N LYS A 495 -12.10 -46.97 50.37
CA LYS A 495 -12.06 -47.81 49.17
C LYS A 495 -13.47 -48.04 48.68
N ILE A 496 -13.76 -47.53 47.50
CA ILE A 496 -15.05 -47.67 46.85
C ILE A 496 -15.09 -49.03 46.14
N TYR A 497 -16.14 -49.80 46.39
CA TYR A 497 -16.43 -51.05 45.70
C TYR A 497 -17.43 -50.82 44.56
N THR A 498 -18.39 -49.94 44.77
CA THR A 498 -19.39 -49.56 43.77
C THR A 498 -19.77 -48.10 43.96
N HIS A 499 -19.82 -47.34 42.87
CA HIS A 499 -20.24 -45.95 42.88
C HIS A 499 -21.74 -45.84 43.15
N ALA A 500 -22.15 -44.71 43.74
CA ALA A 500 -23.56 -44.39 43.87
C ALA A 500 -24.16 -44.06 42.51
N HIS A 501 -25.26 -44.73 42.15
CA HIS A 501 -25.99 -44.40 40.93
C HIS A 501 -26.97 -43.27 41.19
N VAL A 502 -26.76 -42.13 40.55
CA VAL A 502 -27.55 -40.91 40.81
C VAL A 502 -28.22 -40.40 39.54
N PHE A 503 -29.43 -39.87 39.72
CA PHE A 503 -30.16 -39.08 38.75
C PHE A 503 -30.03 -37.60 39.14
N THR A 504 -29.82 -36.72 38.16
CA THR A 504 -29.43 -35.33 38.39
C THR A 504 -30.52 -34.35 37.95
N LYS A 505 -30.53 -33.17 38.58
CA LYS A 505 -31.33 -32.02 38.16
C LYS A 505 -30.46 -30.76 38.14
N ARG A 506 -30.89 -29.73 37.42
CA ARG A 506 -30.22 -28.43 37.46
C ARG A 506 -30.52 -27.71 38.78
N LYS A 507 -29.49 -27.10 39.36
CA LYS A 507 -29.60 -26.22 40.52
C LYS A 507 -30.52 -25.06 40.19
N THR A 508 -31.52 -24.80 41.03
CA THR A 508 -32.35 -23.60 40.91
C THR A 508 -31.50 -22.37 41.22
N SER A 509 -31.07 -21.64 40.19
CA SER A 509 -30.37 -20.37 40.38
C SER A 509 -31.29 -19.39 41.11
N ILE A 510 -30.97 -19.03 42.35
CA ILE A 510 -31.54 -17.83 42.96
C ILE A 510 -31.08 -16.67 42.10
N THR A 511 -31.99 -16.14 41.29
CA THR A 511 -31.75 -15.01 40.41
C THR A 511 -31.47 -13.80 41.30
N LYS A 512 -30.21 -13.52 41.61
CA LYS A 512 -29.79 -12.20 42.08
C LYS A 512 -30.05 -11.24 40.93
N THR A 513 -31.22 -10.62 40.93
CA THR A 513 -31.58 -9.51 40.06
C THR A 513 -30.55 -8.40 40.28
N LYS A 514 -29.54 -8.34 39.41
CA LYS A 514 -28.70 -7.16 39.26
C LYS A 514 -29.62 -6.04 38.80
N THR A 515 -30.02 -5.20 39.75
CA THR A 515 -30.68 -3.93 39.46
C THR A 515 -29.67 -3.09 38.67
N ILE A 516 -29.91 -2.93 37.37
CA ILE A 516 -29.19 -1.97 36.54
C ILE A 516 -29.62 -0.58 37.02
N LYS A 517 -28.75 0.09 37.80
CA LYS A 517 -28.88 1.53 38.00
C LYS A 517 -28.42 2.21 36.71
N ARG A 518 -29.38 2.79 35.99
CA ARG A 518 -29.16 3.88 35.02
C ARG A 518 -28.86 5.17 35.78
N GLY A 519 -27.96 5.97 35.23
CA GLY A 519 -27.60 7.32 35.68
C GLY A 519 -26.37 7.29 36.60
N GLU A 520 -25.31 8.05 36.38
CA GLU A 520 -25.19 9.37 35.73
C GLU A 520 -23.79 9.54 35.10
N VAL A 521 -23.73 10.24 33.97
CA VAL A 521 -22.59 11.02 33.46
C VAL A 521 -22.95 12.47 33.80
N PRO A 522 -22.08 13.31 34.38
CA PRO A 522 -20.76 13.71 33.84
C PRO A 522 -19.56 13.01 34.46
#